data_AF-A0A9Q5Z7E6-F1
#
_entry.id   AF-A0A9Q5Z7E6-F1
#
_cell.length_a   1.000
_cell.length_b   1.000
_cell.length_c   1.000
_cell.angle_alpha   90.00
_cell.angle_beta   90.00
_cell.angle_gamma   90.00
#
_symmetry.space_group_name_H-M   'P 1'
#
loop_
_entity.id
_entity.type
_entity.pdbx_description
1 polymer ?
#
loop_
_entity_poly.entity_id
_entity_poly.type
_entity_poly.pdbx_seq_one_letter_code
_entity_poly.pdbx_strand_id
1 'polypeptide(L)'
;MRDIASDLTADIAREYLERENKEKEVLALLLEKFLEKKDQILVQKTEMGGSEAYVGSVTLEWFAGRVHFASGLPLLQKKYNPQTGNIEIDADSIDEIQQRPIDWSRQAPLVQYLAARKNHKFPAVLVVINQPWVDDPKASEWGSEERATKSTTDFTPLDKDGKVGLLNVSEENVTIYALDGQHRLMGVQGLMELIKTGKLQRYKKDKTADDSFITVSDLINQYQVDSAYLQSLPKEKIGIEFICAVNSGETRNQARRRVRSIFVHVNLMAAPLTKGQLAQLNEDDGFSIVARKIAVTHPLLEQRPNRNPRVNWNSATVAANSTVLTTLQALQDMSERYLGQKFPHWKPLEKGLIPMRPENEEIEEGIEEFKKLFDNLANLPSYKILEHEDTPILRRFSFEKGGGEANILFRPVAQVALAQALGFLVFKKGLSITSIFKKLRKFDQQGGFTGMEYPQSLWYGVLYDPNKKRVQVSGKELATKLLIYILGGIEDSMERAELRKALANARTVENKTISFDGEFVELKEVGLPAVL
;
A
#
# COMPACT_ATOMS: atom_id res chain seq x y z
N MET A 1 16.02 44.46 54.41
CA MET A 1 14.67 44.57 53.78
C MET A 1 14.60 43.98 52.37
N ARG A 2 15.67 43.99 51.54
CA ARG A 2 15.64 43.36 50.21
C ARG A 2 15.67 41.82 50.22
N ASP A 3 16.37 41.19 51.18
CA ASP A 3 16.42 39.71 51.27
C ASP A 3 15.12 39.07 51.75
N ILE A 4 14.38 39.71 52.66
CA ILE A 4 13.11 39.18 53.21
C ILE A 4 12.00 39.15 52.15
N ALA A 5 12.00 40.11 51.22
CA ALA A 5 11.01 40.18 50.13
C ALA A 5 11.27 39.13 49.03
N SER A 6 12.55 38.79 48.81
CA SER A 6 12.96 37.72 47.88
C SER A 6 12.52 36.35 48.41
N ASP A 7 12.69 36.11 49.71
CA ASP A 7 12.32 34.87 50.39
C ASP A 7 10.80 34.65 50.39
N LEU A 8 10.02 35.70 50.70
CA LEU A 8 8.55 35.65 50.65
C LEU A 8 8.01 35.33 49.25
N THR A 9 8.65 35.85 48.21
CA THR A 9 8.20 35.64 46.82
C THR A 9 8.49 34.21 46.35
N ALA A 10 9.62 33.64 46.80
CA ALA A 10 9.97 32.24 46.55
C ALA A 10 9.05 31.27 47.31
N ASP A 11 8.71 31.58 48.56
CA ASP A 11 7.77 30.79 49.36
C ASP A 11 6.35 30.83 48.80
N ILE A 12 5.87 32.00 48.36
CA ILE A 12 4.57 32.13 47.68
C ILE A 12 4.57 31.32 46.37
N ALA A 13 5.62 31.44 45.54
CA ALA A 13 5.71 30.68 44.30
C ALA A 13 5.73 29.15 44.53
N ARG A 14 6.39 28.70 45.61
CA ARG A 14 6.42 27.30 46.03
C ARG A 14 5.05 26.82 46.50
N GLU A 15 4.35 27.62 47.30
CA GLU A 15 3.01 27.32 47.80
C GLU A 15 1.98 27.27 46.64
N TYR A 16 2.10 28.18 45.66
CA TYR A 16 1.30 28.12 44.43
C TYR A 16 1.59 26.85 43.61
N LEU A 17 2.85 26.47 43.46
CA LEU A 17 3.24 25.25 42.72
C LEU A 17 2.74 23.98 43.43
N GLU A 18 2.85 23.93 44.76
CA GLU A 18 2.32 22.83 45.58
C GLU A 18 0.80 22.74 45.48
N ARG A 19 0.10 23.87 45.48
CA ARG A 19 -1.35 23.91 45.29
C ARG A 19 -1.74 23.45 43.89
N GLU A 20 -1.06 23.92 42.85
CA GLU A 20 -1.29 23.51 41.47
C GLU A 20 -1.06 22.00 41.29
N ASN A 21 -0.01 21.46 41.91
CA ASN A 21 0.25 20.02 41.90
C ASN A 21 -0.86 19.23 42.61
N LYS A 22 -1.33 19.69 43.78
CA LYS A 22 -2.47 19.08 44.47
C LYS A 22 -3.75 19.13 43.63
N GLU A 23 -4.03 20.25 42.96
CA GLU A 23 -5.19 20.39 42.07
C GLU A 23 -5.11 19.42 40.88
N LYS A 24 -3.91 19.23 40.30
CA LYS A 24 -3.66 18.22 39.25
C LYS A 24 -3.83 16.79 39.75
N GLU A 25 -3.33 16.47 40.94
CA GLU A 25 -3.48 15.15 41.56
C GLU A 25 -4.96 14.82 41.83
N VAL A 26 -5.71 15.77 42.38
CA VAL A 26 -7.15 15.61 42.61
C VAL A 26 -7.89 15.40 41.27
N LEU A 27 -7.55 16.18 40.24
CA LEU A 27 -8.13 16.00 38.91
C LEU A 27 -7.81 14.60 38.34
N ALA A 28 -6.57 14.12 38.47
CA ALA A 28 -6.18 12.80 38.00
C ALA A 28 -6.96 11.68 38.69
N LEU A 29 -7.08 11.72 40.02
CA LEU A 29 -7.86 10.76 40.81
C LEU A 29 -9.34 10.75 40.45
N LEU A 30 -9.93 11.94 40.25
CA LEU A 30 -11.31 12.07 39.81
C LEU A 30 -11.50 11.51 38.40
N LEU A 31 -10.60 11.83 37.47
CA LEU A 31 -10.66 11.33 36.09
C LEU A 31 -10.54 9.80 36.04
N GLU A 32 -9.62 9.22 36.80
CA GLU A 32 -9.41 7.77 36.90
C GLU A 32 -10.70 7.05 37.32
N LYS A 33 -11.38 7.54 38.35
CA LYS A 33 -12.69 7.02 38.80
C LYS A 33 -13.76 7.02 37.70
N PHE A 34 -13.74 7.99 36.78
CA PHE A 34 -14.67 8.02 35.65
C PHE A 34 -14.21 7.13 34.49
N LEU A 35 -12.91 7.05 34.24
CA LEU A 35 -12.32 6.23 33.17
C LEU A 35 -12.37 4.71 33.45
N GLU A 36 -12.44 4.29 34.72
CA GLU A 36 -12.61 2.89 35.10
C GLU A 36 -13.99 2.31 34.77
N LYS A 37 -14.99 3.17 34.52
CA LYS A 37 -16.34 2.73 34.16
C LYS A 37 -16.37 2.23 32.72
N LYS A 38 -16.66 0.93 32.54
CA LYS A 38 -16.70 0.27 31.23
C LYS A 38 -17.73 0.85 30.25
N ASP A 39 -18.77 1.49 30.77
CA ASP A 39 -19.89 2.04 29.99
C ASP A 39 -19.69 3.51 29.57
N GLN A 40 -18.54 4.11 29.90
CA GLN A 40 -18.27 5.52 29.60
C GLN A 40 -16.93 5.68 28.90
N ILE A 41 -16.89 6.54 27.88
CA ILE A 41 -15.68 6.89 27.16
C ILE A 41 -15.46 8.40 27.29
N LEU A 42 -14.27 8.80 27.72
CA LEU A 42 -13.85 10.19 27.64
C LEU A 42 -13.66 10.60 26.18
N VAL A 43 -14.39 11.62 25.76
CA VAL A 43 -14.42 12.10 24.38
C VAL A 43 -14.32 13.62 24.32
N GLN A 44 -13.83 14.10 23.18
CA GLN A 44 -13.98 15.47 22.75
C GLN A 44 -15.14 15.56 21.76
N LYS A 45 -16.09 16.46 22.01
CA LYS A 45 -17.16 16.81 21.07
C LYS A 45 -16.59 17.67 19.94
N THR A 46 -16.89 17.29 18.70
CA THR A 46 -16.50 18.00 17.48
C THR A 46 -17.74 18.31 16.65
N GLU A 47 -17.67 19.36 15.83
CA GLU A 47 -18.73 19.73 14.91
C GLU A 47 -18.11 20.12 13.55
N MET A 48 -18.59 19.49 12.49
CA MET A 48 -18.13 19.76 11.12
C MET A 48 -19.29 19.63 10.14
N GLY A 49 -19.52 20.67 9.33
CA GLY A 49 -20.62 20.68 8.36
C GLY A 49 -22.01 20.51 8.98
N GLY A 50 -22.20 20.99 10.22
CA GLY A 50 -23.44 20.82 10.98
C GLY A 50 -23.69 19.40 11.50
N SER A 51 -22.68 18.52 11.46
CA SER A 51 -22.74 17.19 12.07
C SER A 51 -21.86 17.15 13.32
N GLU A 52 -22.48 16.79 14.44
CA GLU A 52 -21.77 16.54 15.69
C GLU A 52 -21.13 15.14 15.68
N ALA A 53 -19.91 15.05 16.23
CA ALA A 53 -19.21 13.80 16.47
C ALA A 53 -18.48 13.84 17.82
N TYR A 54 -18.03 12.68 18.27
CA TYR A 54 -17.34 12.52 19.55
C TYR A 54 -16.07 11.71 19.33
N VAL A 55 -14.91 12.30 19.55
CA VAL A 55 -13.61 11.67 19.29
C VAL A 55 -12.98 11.21 20.60
N GLY A 56 -12.57 9.95 20.67
CA GLY A 56 -11.92 9.36 21.84
C GLY A 56 -10.94 8.25 21.46
N SER A 57 -10.60 7.43 22.45
CA SER A 57 -9.77 6.23 22.25
C SER A 57 -10.25 5.08 23.11
N VAL A 58 -10.14 3.87 22.58
CA VAL A 58 -10.58 2.62 23.23
C VAL A 58 -9.51 1.55 23.08
N THR A 59 -9.49 0.56 23.96
CA THR A 59 -8.55 -0.58 23.81
C THR A 59 -8.91 -1.44 22.61
N LEU A 60 -7.94 -2.15 22.04
CA LEU A 60 -8.19 -3.10 20.95
C LEU A 60 -9.16 -4.21 21.38
N GLU A 61 -9.06 -4.66 22.62
CA GLU A 61 -10.01 -5.61 23.21
C GLU A 61 -11.44 -5.07 23.24
N TRP A 62 -11.62 -3.85 23.74
CA TRP A 62 -12.94 -3.19 23.77
C TRP A 62 -13.46 -3.02 22.34
N PHE A 63 -12.62 -2.56 21.41
CA PHE A 63 -13.00 -2.36 20.01
C PHE A 63 -13.46 -3.66 19.34
N ALA A 64 -12.72 -4.76 19.51
CA ALA A 64 -13.08 -6.07 18.96
C ALA A 64 -14.41 -6.59 19.51
N GLY A 65 -14.68 -6.38 20.80
CA GLY A 65 -15.84 -6.90 21.50
C GLY A 65 -17.11 -6.05 21.38
N ARG A 66 -16.98 -4.72 21.24
CA ARG A 66 -18.10 -3.76 21.32
C ARG A 66 -18.57 -3.22 19.98
N VAL A 67 -17.74 -3.29 18.94
CA VAL A 67 -18.06 -2.72 17.63
C VAL A 67 -18.43 -3.81 16.62
N HIS A 68 -19.53 -3.61 15.93
CA HIS A 68 -20.05 -4.49 14.89
C HIS A 68 -19.77 -3.94 13.49
N PHE A 69 -19.90 -4.79 12.46
CA PHE A 69 -19.76 -4.36 11.07
C PHE A 69 -20.95 -3.51 10.62
N ALA A 70 -20.74 -2.55 9.71
CA ALA A 70 -21.82 -1.68 9.21
C ALA A 70 -22.96 -2.42 8.51
N SER A 71 -22.73 -3.65 8.06
CA SER A 71 -23.78 -4.54 7.54
C SER A 71 -24.84 -4.89 8.59
N GLY A 72 -24.48 -4.81 9.88
CA GLY A 72 -25.34 -4.99 11.02
C GLY A 72 -26.17 -3.75 11.38
N LEU A 73 -25.83 -2.57 10.85
CA LEU A 73 -26.48 -1.31 11.23
C LEU A 73 -27.91 -1.29 10.69
N PRO A 74 -28.95 -1.22 11.54
CA PRO A 74 -30.33 -1.33 11.08
C PRO A 74 -30.80 -0.23 10.09
N LEU A 75 -30.26 0.98 10.21
CA LEU A 75 -30.50 2.06 9.24
C LEU A 75 -30.07 1.69 7.81
N LEU A 76 -29.15 0.74 7.68
CA LEU A 76 -28.60 0.25 6.41
C LEU A 76 -29.08 -1.16 6.04
N GLN A 77 -29.80 -1.85 6.94
CA GLN A 77 -30.28 -3.21 6.71
C GLN A 77 -31.56 -3.22 5.88
N LYS A 78 -31.51 -3.94 4.75
CA LYS A 78 -32.69 -4.64 4.23
C LYS A 78 -32.46 -6.14 3.98
N LYS A 79 -31.21 -6.62 3.84
CA LYS A 79 -30.86 -8.04 3.57
C LYS A 79 -29.46 -8.45 4.09
N TYR A 80 -29.27 -8.50 5.42
CA TYR A 80 -28.01 -8.95 6.02
C TYR A 80 -27.85 -10.48 5.93
N ASN A 81 -26.71 -10.96 5.46
CA ASN A 81 -26.35 -12.38 5.50
C ASN A 81 -25.39 -12.65 6.69
N PRO A 82 -25.85 -13.36 7.74
CA PRO A 82 -25.05 -13.60 8.96
C PRO A 82 -23.84 -14.52 8.73
N GLN A 83 -23.82 -15.32 7.66
CA GLN A 83 -22.71 -16.23 7.38
C GLN A 83 -21.51 -15.48 6.82
N THR A 84 -21.74 -14.62 5.83
CA THR A 84 -20.67 -13.87 5.14
C THR A 84 -20.35 -12.52 5.78
N GLY A 85 -21.29 -11.95 6.55
CA GLY A 85 -21.19 -10.58 7.05
C GLY A 85 -21.44 -9.51 5.99
N ASN A 86 -22.00 -9.88 4.82
CA ASN A 86 -22.29 -8.98 3.71
C ASN A 86 -23.81 -8.81 3.49
N ILE A 87 -24.19 -7.89 2.60
CA ILE A 87 -25.59 -7.64 2.18
C ILE A 87 -25.85 -8.37 0.85
N GLU A 88 -26.98 -9.09 0.72
CA GLU A 88 -27.40 -9.75 -0.54
C GLU A 88 -27.95 -8.74 -1.56
N ILE A 89 -27.51 -8.84 -2.82
CA ILE A 89 -27.81 -7.87 -3.90
C ILE A 89 -28.93 -8.41 -4.80
N ASP A 90 -30.01 -7.64 -4.95
CA ASP A 90 -31.07 -7.80 -5.96
C ASP A 90 -31.36 -6.50 -6.75
N ALA A 91 -32.27 -6.57 -7.72
CA ALA A 91 -32.62 -5.49 -8.63
C ALA A 91 -33.12 -4.20 -7.94
N ASP A 92 -33.72 -4.31 -6.75
CA ASP A 92 -34.24 -3.18 -5.97
C ASP A 92 -33.18 -2.56 -5.03
N SER A 93 -32.04 -3.24 -4.86
CA SER A 93 -30.96 -2.86 -3.94
C SER A 93 -29.75 -2.18 -4.62
N ILE A 94 -29.76 -2.07 -5.96
CA ILE A 94 -28.66 -1.52 -6.77
C ILE A 94 -28.39 -0.04 -6.45
N ASP A 95 -29.42 0.76 -6.24
CA ASP A 95 -29.28 2.16 -5.82
C ASP A 95 -29.00 2.30 -4.29
N GLU A 96 -29.22 1.21 -3.53
CA GLU A 96 -29.15 1.21 -2.06
C GLU A 96 -27.87 0.59 -1.48
N ILE A 97 -27.05 -0.13 -2.25
CA ILE A 97 -25.85 -0.85 -1.76
C ILE A 97 -24.57 -0.27 -2.40
N GLN A 98 -23.83 0.53 -1.62
CA GLN A 98 -22.42 0.83 -1.88
C GLN A 98 -21.56 0.64 -0.63
N GLN A 99 -21.88 -0.34 0.22
CA GLN A 99 -20.87 -0.82 1.16
C GLN A 99 -19.85 -1.64 0.38
N ARG A 100 -18.55 -1.32 0.49
CA ARG A 100 -17.51 -2.24 0.02
C ARG A 100 -17.69 -3.54 0.79
N PRO A 101 -17.90 -4.69 0.12
CA PRO A 101 -17.97 -5.97 0.81
C PRO A 101 -16.69 -6.17 1.61
N ILE A 102 -16.83 -6.75 2.80
CA ILE A 102 -15.68 -7.08 3.63
C ILE A 102 -14.87 -8.12 2.86
N ASP A 103 -13.57 -7.86 2.74
CA ASP A 103 -12.64 -8.76 2.06
C ASP A 103 -11.88 -9.53 3.12
N TRP A 104 -12.37 -10.73 3.41
CA TRP A 104 -11.85 -11.58 4.47
C TRP A 104 -10.42 -12.06 4.21
N SER A 105 -9.96 -12.04 2.96
CA SER A 105 -8.55 -12.34 2.63
C SER A 105 -7.56 -11.33 3.21
N ARG A 106 -8.04 -10.15 3.64
CA ARG A 106 -7.22 -9.12 4.29
C ARG A 106 -7.03 -9.34 5.79
N GLN A 107 -7.78 -10.24 6.42
CA GLN A 107 -7.71 -10.44 7.88
C GLN A 107 -6.32 -10.92 8.30
N ALA A 108 -5.83 -12.00 7.70
CA ALA A 108 -4.52 -12.56 8.01
C ALA A 108 -3.39 -11.53 7.86
N PRO A 109 -3.28 -10.78 6.75
CA PRO A 109 -2.28 -9.72 6.63
C PRO A 109 -2.36 -8.61 7.69
N LEU A 110 -3.57 -8.21 8.10
CA LEU A 110 -3.75 -7.19 9.13
C LEU A 110 -3.39 -7.70 10.52
N VAL A 111 -3.70 -8.96 10.82
CA VAL A 111 -3.30 -9.60 12.09
C VAL A 111 -1.78 -9.70 12.18
N GLN A 112 -1.13 -10.17 11.11
CA GLN A 112 0.33 -10.22 11.07
C GLN A 112 0.95 -8.82 11.19
N TYR A 113 0.36 -7.80 10.56
CA TYR A 113 0.81 -6.43 10.72
C TYR A 113 0.78 -5.96 12.18
N LEU A 114 -0.31 -6.20 12.91
CA LEU A 114 -0.40 -5.83 14.33
C LEU A 114 0.53 -6.67 15.20
N ALA A 115 0.62 -7.97 14.94
CA ALA A 115 1.33 -8.92 15.80
C ALA A 115 2.85 -8.88 15.62
N ALA A 116 3.35 -8.69 14.39
CA ALA A 116 4.76 -8.79 14.06
C ALA A 116 5.49 -7.44 14.02
N ARG A 117 4.78 -6.31 13.95
CA ARG A 117 5.41 -4.98 13.84
C ARG A 117 5.39 -4.25 15.16
N LYS A 118 6.58 -3.90 15.65
CA LYS A 118 6.71 -3.00 16.82
C LYS A 118 6.11 -1.61 16.54
N ASN A 119 6.30 -1.10 15.31
CA ASN A 119 5.74 0.17 14.87
C ASN A 119 4.49 -0.07 14.02
N HIS A 120 3.35 -0.23 14.68
CA HIS A 120 2.06 -0.33 14.00
C HIS A 120 1.08 0.75 14.49
N LYS A 121 0.21 1.20 13.59
CA LYS A 121 -0.81 2.20 13.90
C LYS A 121 -1.93 2.15 12.88
N PHE A 122 -3.16 1.94 13.35
CA PHE A 122 -4.33 2.18 12.52
C PHE A 122 -4.78 3.64 12.61
N PRO A 123 -5.26 4.22 11.49
CA PRO A 123 -6.03 5.46 11.54
C PRO A 123 -7.26 5.30 12.45
N ALA A 124 -7.82 6.41 12.90
CA ALA A 124 -9.05 6.39 13.69
C ALA A 124 -10.21 5.77 12.90
N VAL A 125 -11.08 5.03 13.59
CA VAL A 125 -12.26 4.39 13.00
C VAL A 125 -13.49 5.27 13.19
N LEU A 126 -14.34 5.37 12.17
CA LEU A 126 -15.61 6.09 12.26
C LEU A 126 -16.72 5.09 12.57
N VAL A 127 -17.42 5.31 13.68
CA VAL A 127 -18.48 4.42 14.14
C VAL A 127 -19.80 5.17 14.36
N VAL A 128 -20.90 4.44 14.21
CA VAL A 128 -22.25 4.93 14.50
C VAL A 128 -22.75 4.33 15.80
N ILE A 129 -23.21 5.19 16.70
CA ILE A 129 -23.96 4.82 17.91
C ILE A 129 -25.42 4.69 17.55
N ASN A 130 -25.98 3.50 17.78
CA ASN A 130 -27.38 3.17 17.58
C ASN A 130 -28.03 2.77 18.91
N GLN A 131 -29.33 3.00 19.03
CA GLN A 131 -30.14 2.57 20.18
C GLN A 131 -31.36 1.76 19.70
N PRO A 132 -31.92 0.86 20.52
CA PRO A 132 -33.03 -0.01 20.13
C PRO A 132 -34.26 0.72 19.56
N TRP A 133 -34.56 1.92 20.05
CA TRP A 133 -35.73 2.70 19.63
C TRP A 133 -35.67 3.18 18.17
N VAL A 134 -34.48 3.22 17.56
CA VAL A 134 -34.28 3.73 16.19
C VAL A 134 -35.08 2.94 15.16
N ASP A 135 -35.28 1.65 15.41
CA ASP A 135 -35.98 0.74 14.50
C ASP A 135 -37.39 0.38 14.96
N ASP A 136 -37.83 0.91 16.10
CA ASP A 136 -39.20 0.81 16.56
C ASP A 136 -39.95 2.11 16.21
N PRO A 137 -40.79 2.13 15.16
CA PRO A 137 -41.56 3.31 14.78
C PRO A 137 -42.55 3.77 15.85
N LYS A 138 -42.84 2.93 16.85
CA LYS A 138 -43.75 3.22 17.95
C LYS A 138 -43.02 3.66 19.23
N ALA A 139 -41.69 3.73 19.20
CA ALA A 139 -40.93 4.17 20.34
C ALA A 139 -41.29 5.61 20.73
N SER A 140 -41.32 5.88 22.04
CA SER A 140 -41.65 7.21 22.59
C SER A 140 -40.70 8.33 22.15
N GLU A 141 -39.52 7.93 21.69
CA GLU A 141 -38.47 8.77 21.14
C GLU A 141 -38.85 9.38 19.79
N TRP A 142 -39.80 8.79 19.06
CA TRP A 142 -40.37 9.38 17.85
C TRP A 142 -41.56 10.26 18.23
N GLY A 143 -41.37 11.58 18.11
CA GLY A 143 -42.37 12.59 18.37
C GLY A 143 -43.31 12.83 17.19
N SER A 144 -43.91 14.01 17.15
CA SER A 144 -44.78 14.44 16.05
C SER A 144 -44.05 14.38 14.71
N GLU A 145 -44.76 13.94 13.66
CA GLU A 145 -44.22 13.80 12.29
C GLU A 145 -43.04 12.82 12.16
N GLU A 146 -42.96 11.79 13.02
CA GLU A 146 -41.88 10.78 13.01
C GLU A 146 -40.48 11.39 13.20
N ARG A 147 -40.40 12.52 13.93
CA ARG A 147 -39.13 13.19 14.25
C ARG A 147 -38.63 12.75 15.61
N ALA A 148 -37.34 12.44 15.70
CA ALA A 148 -36.73 12.06 16.96
C ALA A 148 -36.76 13.22 17.97
N THR A 149 -37.16 12.95 19.20
CA THR A 149 -37.16 13.94 20.29
C THR A 149 -35.78 14.10 20.94
N LYS A 150 -34.92 13.08 20.79
CA LYS A 150 -33.55 13.05 21.32
C LYS A 150 -32.57 12.43 20.32
N SER A 151 -31.29 12.69 20.52
CA SER A 151 -30.22 11.98 19.80
C SER A 151 -30.03 10.56 20.35
N THR A 152 -29.46 9.68 19.54
CA THR A 152 -28.98 8.35 19.94
C THR A 152 -27.71 8.39 20.80
N THR A 153 -27.08 9.55 20.95
CA THR A 153 -25.91 9.76 21.81
C THR A 153 -26.32 10.34 23.16
N ASP A 154 -25.72 9.83 24.22
CA ASP A 154 -25.87 10.34 25.59
C ASP A 154 -24.50 10.84 26.07
N PHE A 155 -24.33 12.17 26.07
CA PHE A 155 -23.08 12.86 26.36
C PHE A 155 -23.22 13.72 27.61
N THR A 156 -22.33 13.50 28.59
CA THR A 156 -22.24 14.30 29.81
C THR A 156 -21.02 15.22 29.75
N PRO A 157 -21.19 16.55 29.66
CA PRO A 157 -20.06 17.48 29.62
C PRO A 157 -19.32 17.50 30.96
N LEU A 158 -17.99 17.60 30.90
CA LEU A 158 -17.09 17.78 32.04
C LEU A 158 -16.50 19.20 32.11
N ASP A 159 -16.63 19.97 31.03
CA ASP A 159 -16.21 21.35 30.95
C ASP A 159 -17.41 22.30 30.76
N LYS A 160 -17.19 23.59 31.02
CA LYS A 160 -18.22 24.63 30.90
C LYS A 160 -18.70 24.86 29.47
N ASP A 161 -17.84 24.60 28.48
CA ASP A 161 -18.16 24.81 27.07
C ASP A 161 -18.79 23.56 26.43
N GLY A 162 -18.87 22.43 27.15
CA GLY A 162 -19.39 21.16 26.65
C GLY A 162 -18.56 20.54 25.52
N LYS A 163 -17.27 20.86 25.46
CA LYS A 163 -16.32 20.35 24.45
C LYS A 163 -15.70 19.02 24.85
N VAL A 164 -15.58 18.72 26.14
CA VAL A 164 -14.95 17.51 26.66
C VAL A 164 -15.91 16.87 27.66
N GLY A 165 -16.13 15.57 27.53
CA GLY A 165 -17.07 14.89 28.40
C GLY A 165 -17.05 13.38 28.29
N LEU A 166 -18.04 12.75 28.90
CA LEU A 166 -18.21 11.30 28.94
C LEU A 166 -19.36 10.91 28.01
N LEU A 167 -19.06 10.05 27.05
CA LEU A 167 -20.05 9.43 26.17
C LEU A 167 -20.49 8.10 26.76
N ASN A 168 -21.79 7.93 27.00
CA ASN A 168 -22.37 6.69 27.46
C ASN A 168 -22.50 5.69 26.31
N VAL A 169 -21.89 4.52 26.49
CA VAL A 169 -21.80 3.42 25.52
C VAL A 169 -22.20 2.08 26.14
N SER A 170 -23.03 2.11 27.20
CA SER A 170 -23.53 0.93 27.91
C SER A 170 -24.18 -0.09 26.97
N GLU A 171 -23.83 -1.38 27.13
CA GLU A 171 -24.34 -2.45 26.26
C GLU A 171 -25.86 -2.63 26.32
N GLU A 172 -26.48 -2.26 27.46
CA GLU A 172 -27.92 -2.42 27.68
C GLU A 172 -28.74 -1.58 26.69
N ASN A 173 -28.20 -0.43 26.29
CA ASN A 173 -28.94 0.58 25.54
C ASN A 173 -28.27 1.00 24.22
N VAL A 174 -27.01 0.62 23.99
CA VAL A 174 -26.22 1.10 22.85
C VAL A 174 -25.56 -0.05 22.08
N THR A 175 -25.76 -0.01 20.76
CA THR A 175 -25.03 -0.84 19.78
C THR A 175 -24.18 0.06 18.87
N ILE A 176 -22.98 -0.40 18.53
CA ILE A 176 -21.98 0.44 17.84
C ILE A 176 -21.54 -0.25 16.55
N TYR A 177 -21.52 0.48 15.44
CA TYR A 177 -21.24 -0.08 14.10
C TYR A 177 -20.13 0.69 13.39
N ALA A 178 -19.10 0.00 12.92
CA ALA A 178 -18.00 0.59 12.16
C ALA A 178 -18.45 0.95 10.73
N LEU A 179 -18.65 2.24 10.47
CA LEU A 179 -18.88 2.75 9.12
C LEU A 179 -17.61 2.68 8.29
N ASP A 180 -16.55 3.34 8.76
CA ASP A 180 -15.21 3.26 8.17
C ASP A 180 -14.26 2.52 9.13
N GLY A 181 -13.41 1.67 8.54
CA GLY A 181 -12.49 0.82 9.30
C GLY A 181 -12.99 -0.60 9.58
N GLN A 182 -13.96 -1.10 8.81
CA GLN A 182 -14.46 -2.48 8.94
C GLN A 182 -13.35 -3.54 8.77
N HIS A 183 -12.40 -3.37 7.82
CA HIS A 183 -11.25 -4.28 7.73
C HIS A 183 -10.33 -4.18 8.97
N ARG A 184 -10.21 -2.99 9.59
CA ARG A 184 -9.43 -2.80 10.82
C ARG A 184 -10.09 -3.53 11.99
N LEU A 185 -11.42 -3.41 12.13
CA LEU A 185 -12.20 -4.20 13.09
C LEU A 185 -11.97 -5.71 12.88
N MET A 186 -12.10 -6.19 11.64
CA MET A 186 -11.86 -7.59 11.29
C MET A 186 -10.43 -8.05 11.64
N GLY A 187 -9.42 -7.20 11.41
CA GLY A 187 -8.04 -7.47 11.78
C GLY A 187 -7.84 -7.52 13.30
N VAL A 188 -8.41 -6.59 14.06
CA VAL A 188 -8.34 -6.57 15.53
C VAL A 188 -9.08 -7.77 16.13
N GLN A 189 -10.24 -8.15 15.60
CA GLN A 189 -10.96 -9.36 15.98
C GLN A 189 -10.14 -10.63 15.71
N GLY A 190 -9.50 -10.72 14.54
CA GLY A 190 -8.59 -11.83 14.22
C GLY A 190 -7.36 -11.90 15.13
N LEU A 191 -6.85 -10.74 15.58
CA LEU A 191 -5.76 -10.68 16.54
C LEU A 191 -6.20 -11.22 17.90
N MET A 192 -7.39 -10.86 18.37
CA MET A 192 -7.94 -11.40 19.63
C MET A 192 -8.15 -12.92 19.53
N GLU A 193 -8.64 -13.41 18.39
CA GLU A 193 -8.78 -14.85 18.12
C GLU A 193 -7.42 -15.57 18.18
N LEU A 194 -6.40 -15.01 17.53
CA LEU A 194 -5.05 -15.56 17.52
C LEU A 194 -4.44 -15.61 18.93
N ILE A 195 -4.57 -14.53 19.72
CA ILE A 195 -4.05 -14.47 21.09
C ILE A 195 -4.78 -15.47 22.00
N LYS A 196 -6.11 -15.59 21.85
CA LYS A 196 -6.94 -16.46 22.69
C LYS A 196 -6.76 -17.94 22.37
N THR A 197 -6.65 -18.30 21.10
CA THR A 197 -6.68 -19.70 20.65
C THR A 197 -5.32 -20.23 20.20
N GLY A 198 -4.33 -19.36 20.03
CA GLY A 198 -3.00 -19.68 19.51
C GLY A 198 -2.95 -19.84 17.99
N LYS A 199 -4.09 -19.77 17.28
CA LYS A 199 -4.17 -19.92 15.83
C LYS A 199 -5.22 -18.99 15.21
N LEU A 200 -5.07 -18.71 13.92
CA LEU A 200 -6.02 -17.95 13.11
C LEU A 200 -6.24 -18.66 11.78
N GLN A 201 -7.51 -18.94 11.47
CA GLN A 201 -7.94 -19.49 10.18
C GLN A 201 -7.78 -18.43 9.08
N ARG A 202 -7.18 -18.80 7.95
CA ARG A 202 -7.18 -17.94 6.76
C ARG A 202 -8.47 -18.11 5.97
N TYR A 203 -8.88 -17.03 5.32
CA TYR A 203 -10.09 -16.99 4.52
C TYR A 203 -9.81 -16.43 3.13
N LYS A 204 -10.58 -16.88 2.15
CA LYS A 204 -10.71 -16.19 0.85
C LYS A 204 -11.62 -14.97 1.01
N LYS A 205 -11.77 -14.19 -0.06
CA LYS A 205 -12.53 -12.92 -0.04
C LYS A 205 -13.95 -13.06 0.50
N ASP A 206 -14.60 -14.18 0.19
CA ASP A 206 -15.98 -14.53 0.53
C ASP A 206 -16.15 -15.19 1.90
N LYS A 207 -15.08 -15.22 2.72
CA LYS A 207 -15.04 -15.91 4.02
C LYS A 207 -15.04 -17.45 3.93
N THR A 208 -14.84 -18.03 2.74
CA THR A 208 -14.57 -19.48 2.66
C THR A 208 -13.21 -19.77 3.27
N ALA A 209 -13.13 -20.81 4.10
CA ALA A 209 -11.88 -21.21 4.74
C ALA A 209 -10.84 -21.60 3.68
N ASP A 210 -9.62 -21.16 3.91
CA ASP A 210 -8.44 -21.67 3.22
C ASP A 210 -7.83 -22.82 4.02
N ASP A 211 -7.03 -23.68 3.42
CA ASP A 211 -6.45 -24.86 4.11
C ASP A 211 -5.29 -24.49 5.05
N SER A 212 -5.01 -23.20 5.22
CA SER A 212 -3.84 -22.68 5.92
C SER A 212 -4.21 -21.84 7.16
N PHE A 213 -3.30 -21.80 8.13
CA PHE A 213 -3.45 -21.09 9.39
C PHE A 213 -2.27 -20.17 9.64
N ILE A 214 -2.44 -19.21 10.55
CA ILE A 214 -1.33 -18.51 11.22
C ILE A 214 -1.33 -18.99 12.66
N THR A 215 -0.20 -19.48 13.16
CA THR A 215 -0.06 -19.80 14.58
C THR A 215 0.84 -18.80 15.29
N VAL A 216 0.68 -18.69 16.61
CA VAL A 216 1.59 -17.88 17.44
C VAL A 216 3.03 -18.37 17.29
N SER A 217 3.24 -19.69 17.22
CA SER A 217 4.57 -20.29 16.98
C SER A 217 5.18 -19.84 15.65
N ASP A 218 4.40 -19.74 14.58
CA ASP A 218 4.88 -19.22 13.29
C ASP A 218 5.35 -17.79 13.43
N LEU A 219 4.60 -16.94 14.16
CA LEU A 219 4.98 -15.55 14.37
C LEU A 219 6.26 -15.41 15.22
N ILE A 220 6.40 -16.20 16.28
CA ILE A 220 7.59 -16.20 17.14
C ILE A 220 8.81 -16.62 16.32
N ASN A 221 8.71 -17.73 15.57
CA ASN A 221 9.84 -18.28 14.82
C ASN A 221 10.23 -17.39 13.63
N GLN A 222 9.26 -16.82 12.93
CA GLN A 222 9.49 -16.11 11.67
C GLN A 222 9.78 -14.62 11.87
N TYR A 223 9.18 -13.99 12.87
CA TYR A 223 9.28 -12.55 13.11
C TYR A 223 9.89 -12.19 14.46
N GLN A 224 10.39 -13.18 15.22
CA GLN A 224 11.02 -13.01 16.54
C GLN A 224 10.12 -12.23 17.52
N VAL A 225 8.82 -12.50 17.45
CA VAL A 225 7.83 -11.83 18.31
C VAL A 225 7.91 -12.40 19.73
N ASP A 226 7.91 -11.52 20.72
CA ASP A 226 7.84 -11.92 22.13
C ASP A 226 6.39 -12.27 22.53
N SER A 227 6.20 -13.39 23.22
CA SER A 227 4.90 -13.78 23.77
C SER A 227 4.36 -12.75 24.77
N ALA A 228 5.21 -12.11 25.57
CA ALA A 228 4.78 -11.07 26.51
C ALA A 228 4.25 -9.84 25.76
N TYR A 229 4.86 -9.51 24.62
CA TYR A 229 4.40 -8.44 23.74
C TYR A 229 3.02 -8.77 23.15
N LEU A 230 2.80 -9.99 22.62
CA LEU A 230 1.49 -10.39 22.10
C LEU A 230 0.36 -10.26 23.13
N GLN A 231 0.62 -10.63 24.39
CA GLN A 231 -0.35 -10.49 25.47
C GLN A 231 -0.61 -9.03 25.88
N SER A 232 0.26 -8.10 25.51
CA SER A 232 0.07 -6.67 25.75
C SER A 232 -0.80 -5.99 24.68
N LEU A 233 -0.85 -6.52 23.45
CA LEU A 233 -1.58 -5.94 22.32
C LEU A 233 -3.08 -5.64 22.59
N PRO A 234 -3.85 -6.49 23.30
CA PRO A 234 -5.25 -6.19 23.60
C PRO A 234 -5.46 -4.86 24.35
N LYS A 235 -4.45 -4.41 25.10
CA LYS A 235 -4.48 -3.17 25.91
C LYS A 235 -4.09 -1.93 25.11
N GLU A 236 -3.50 -2.09 23.92
CA GLU A 236 -3.20 -0.95 23.07
C GLU A 236 -4.48 -0.20 22.69
N LYS A 237 -4.35 1.10 22.39
CA LYS A 237 -5.52 1.95 22.11
C LYS A 237 -5.58 2.39 20.65
N ILE A 238 -6.79 2.35 20.09
CA ILE A 238 -7.12 2.89 18.78
C ILE A 238 -7.98 4.16 18.93
N GLY A 239 -7.75 5.13 18.05
CA GLY A 239 -8.62 6.31 17.95
C GLY A 239 -9.98 5.93 17.37
N ILE A 240 -11.05 6.51 17.91
CA ILE A 240 -12.42 6.23 17.48
C ILE A 240 -13.23 7.51 17.47
N GLU A 241 -13.99 7.71 16.41
CA GLU A 241 -14.90 8.83 16.23
C GLU A 241 -16.33 8.29 16.18
N PHE A 242 -17.17 8.72 17.12
CA PHE A 242 -18.57 8.33 17.22
C PHE A 242 -19.47 9.39 16.60
N ILE A 243 -20.38 8.97 15.73
CA ILE A 243 -21.52 9.78 15.29
C ILE A 243 -22.82 9.12 15.72
N CYS A 244 -23.88 9.89 15.86
CA CYS A 244 -25.20 9.38 16.15
C CYS A 244 -25.84 8.72 14.91
N ALA A 245 -26.58 7.64 15.13
CA ALA A 245 -27.45 7.05 14.11
C ALA A 245 -28.57 8.04 13.74
N VAL A 246 -29.20 8.63 14.75
CA VAL A 246 -30.29 9.62 14.63
C VAL A 246 -29.99 10.83 15.52
N ASN A 247 -30.11 12.04 14.96
CA ASN A 247 -30.09 13.31 15.71
C ASN A 247 -31.50 13.70 16.18
N SER A 248 -31.57 14.51 17.24
CA SER A 248 -32.82 15.18 17.60
C SER A 248 -33.35 16.01 16.43
N GLY A 249 -34.65 15.92 16.17
CA GLY A 249 -35.36 16.57 15.07
C GLY A 249 -35.31 15.84 13.72
N GLU A 250 -34.47 14.81 13.53
CA GLU A 250 -34.43 14.04 12.28
C GLU A 250 -35.57 13.03 12.19
N THR A 251 -36.06 12.80 10.97
CA THR A 251 -36.81 11.56 10.67
C THR A 251 -35.84 10.41 10.40
N ARG A 252 -36.31 9.17 10.54
CA ARG A 252 -35.50 7.96 10.23
C ARG A 252 -34.89 8.00 8.81
N ASN A 253 -35.62 8.52 7.84
CA ASN A 253 -35.14 8.66 6.46
C ASN A 253 -34.06 9.73 6.31
N GLN A 254 -34.16 10.85 7.03
CA GLN A 254 -33.13 11.90 7.05
C GLN A 254 -31.83 11.36 7.68
N ALA A 255 -31.95 10.70 8.83
CA ALA A 255 -30.85 10.02 9.51
C ALA A 255 -30.13 9.00 8.59
N ARG A 256 -30.90 8.10 7.94
CA ARG A 256 -30.36 7.14 6.97
C ARG A 256 -29.57 7.83 5.85
N ARG A 257 -30.09 8.92 5.29
CA ARG A 257 -29.42 9.68 4.21
C ARG A 257 -28.12 10.33 4.69
N ARG A 258 -28.12 10.97 5.88
CA ARG A 258 -26.93 11.60 6.46
C ARG A 258 -25.82 10.58 6.72
N VAL A 259 -26.13 9.50 7.43
CA VAL A 259 -25.17 8.44 7.76
C VAL A 259 -24.55 7.82 6.49
N ARG A 260 -25.37 7.56 5.45
CA ARG A 260 -24.88 7.07 4.16
C ARG A 260 -23.99 8.07 3.45
N SER A 261 -24.36 9.34 3.43
CA SER A 261 -23.60 10.42 2.81
C SER A 261 -22.21 10.55 3.44
N ILE A 262 -22.14 10.57 4.78
CA ILE A 262 -20.87 10.60 5.52
C ILE A 262 -19.99 9.40 5.14
N PHE A 263 -20.56 8.18 5.14
CA PHE A 263 -19.82 6.98 4.77
C PHE A 263 -19.24 7.05 3.34
N VAL A 264 -20.04 7.51 2.36
CA VAL A 264 -19.58 7.66 0.97
C VAL A 264 -18.48 8.71 0.85
N HIS A 265 -18.67 9.89 1.46
CA HIS A 265 -17.72 10.99 1.36
C HIS A 265 -16.36 10.65 1.99
N VAL A 266 -16.34 10.02 3.17
CA VAL A 266 -15.07 9.60 3.82
C VAL A 266 -14.28 8.65 2.93
N ASN A 267 -14.95 7.72 2.25
CA ASN A 267 -14.29 6.78 1.34
C ASN A 267 -13.80 7.43 0.03
N LEU A 268 -14.57 8.36 -0.54
CA LEU A 268 -14.18 9.05 -1.79
C LEU A 268 -13.01 10.00 -1.58
N MET A 269 -12.90 10.64 -0.42
CA MET A 269 -11.84 11.60 -0.12
C MET A 269 -10.51 10.93 0.28
N ALA A 270 -10.53 9.65 0.66
CA ALA A 270 -9.34 8.89 0.98
C ALA A 270 -8.62 8.39 -0.30
N ALA A 271 -7.68 9.18 -0.82
CA ALA A 271 -6.85 8.76 -1.95
C ALA A 271 -5.66 7.89 -1.50
N PRO A 272 -5.46 6.68 -2.08
CA PRO A 272 -4.27 5.90 -1.81
C PRO A 272 -3.03 6.58 -2.40
N LEU A 273 -1.88 6.41 -1.74
CA LEU A 273 -0.60 6.84 -2.29
C LEU A 273 -0.31 6.10 -3.59
N THR A 274 0.21 6.82 -4.59
CA THR A 274 0.66 6.20 -5.84
C THR A 274 1.89 5.33 -5.58
N LYS A 275 2.18 4.39 -6.48
CA LYS A 275 3.39 3.55 -6.38
C LYS A 275 4.68 4.37 -6.33
N GLY A 276 4.75 5.48 -7.07
CA GLY A 276 5.89 6.41 -7.03
C GLY A 276 6.07 7.06 -5.66
N GLN A 277 4.97 7.51 -5.03
CA GLN A 277 5.01 8.05 -3.66
C GLN A 277 5.40 6.99 -2.63
N LEU A 278 4.91 5.76 -2.78
CA LEU A 278 5.33 4.65 -1.92
C LEU A 278 6.83 4.36 -2.06
N ALA A 279 7.36 4.34 -3.29
CA ALA A 279 8.79 4.16 -3.53
C ALA A 279 9.64 5.26 -2.85
N GLN A 280 9.11 6.48 -2.71
CA GLN A 280 9.77 7.60 -2.03
C GLN A 280 9.76 7.47 -0.49
N LEU A 281 8.67 6.98 0.08
CA LEU A 281 8.40 7.06 1.52
C LEU A 281 8.61 5.74 2.27
N ASN A 282 8.62 4.60 1.57
CA ASN A 282 8.63 3.29 2.20
C ASN A 282 10.02 2.99 2.80
N GLU A 283 10.11 3.06 4.12
CA GLU A 283 11.28 2.72 4.91
C GLU A 283 11.31 1.25 5.34
N ASP A 284 10.36 0.41 4.94
CA ASP A 284 10.37 -1.01 5.29
C ASP A 284 10.69 -1.93 4.11
N ASP A 285 10.59 -1.42 2.88
CA ASP A 285 10.96 -2.18 1.68
C ASP A 285 12.44 -1.98 1.33
N GLY A 286 13.26 -3.01 1.57
CA GLY A 286 14.68 -3.02 1.23
C GLY A 286 14.98 -2.65 -0.21
N PHE A 287 14.17 -3.10 -1.18
CA PHE A 287 14.39 -2.76 -2.59
C PHE A 287 14.12 -1.29 -2.88
N SER A 288 13.11 -0.71 -2.22
CA SER A 288 12.79 0.73 -2.28
C SER A 288 13.91 1.57 -1.67
N ILE A 289 14.46 1.17 -0.52
CA ILE A 289 15.57 1.86 0.16
C ILE A 289 16.82 1.87 -0.74
N VAL A 290 17.20 0.70 -1.28
CA VAL A 290 18.33 0.57 -2.22
C VAL A 290 18.12 1.43 -3.47
N ALA A 291 16.92 1.38 -4.08
CA ALA A 291 16.61 2.15 -5.27
C ALA A 291 16.68 3.66 -5.02
N ARG A 292 16.13 4.16 -3.91
CA ARG A 292 16.24 5.57 -3.51
C ARG A 292 17.69 5.98 -3.31
N LYS A 293 18.47 5.17 -2.61
CA LYS A 293 19.90 5.46 -2.37
C LYS A 293 20.66 5.59 -3.68
N ILE A 294 20.51 4.64 -4.61
CA ILE A 294 21.17 4.69 -5.92
C ILE A 294 20.67 5.87 -6.77
N ALA A 295 19.38 6.20 -6.72
CA ALA A 295 18.82 7.35 -7.43
C ALA A 295 19.49 8.69 -7.05
N VAL A 296 19.89 8.87 -5.79
CA VAL A 296 20.49 10.13 -5.29
C VAL A 296 22.03 10.12 -5.26
N THR A 297 22.67 8.95 -5.20
CA THR A 297 24.13 8.85 -5.00
C THR A 297 24.92 8.40 -6.23
N HIS A 298 24.30 7.71 -7.20
CA HIS A 298 25.05 7.17 -8.32
C HIS A 298 25.26 8.24 -9.42
N PRO A 299 26.49 8.45 -9.95
CA PRO A 299 26.81 9.49 -10.94
C PRO A 299 25.90 9.51 -12.19
N LEU A 300 25.46 8.33 -12.64
CA LEU A 300 24.53 8.18 -13.75
C LEU A 300 23.17 8.83 -13.48
N LEU A 301 22.71 8.91 -12.23
CA LEU A 301 21.34 9.28 -11.87
C LEU A 301 21.24 10.55 -11.01
N GLU A 302 22.22 10.79 -10.14
CA GLU A 302 22.22 11.87 -9.15
C GLU A 302 21.84 13.24 -9.76
N GLN A 303 21.16 14.07 -9.00
CA GLN A 303 20.87 15.43 -9.47
C GLN A 303 22.17 16.24 -9.50
N ARG A 304 22.41 16.94 -10.61
CA ARG A 304 23.55 17.87 -10.75
C ARG A 304 23.02 19.27 -11.09
N PRO A 305 23.66 20.36 -10.61
CA PRO A 305 23.18 21.73 -10.87
C PRO A 305 23.09 22.07 -12.36
N ASN A 306 24.00 21.53 -13.19
CA ASN A 306 24.12 21.85 -14.61
C ASN A 306 23.57 20.73 -15.52
N ARG A 307 22.67 19.88 -15.03
CA ARG A 307 22.11 18.75 -15.79
C ARG A 307 20.62 18.59 -15.53
N ASN A 308 19.86 18.32 -16.58
CA ASN A 308 18.47 17.92 -16.46
C ASN A 308 18.32 16.71 -15.50
N PRO A 309 17.25 16.65 -14.69
CA PRO A 309 17.00 15.49 -13.84
C PRO A 309 16.92 14.20 -14.64
N ARG A 310 17.57 13.14 -14.16
CA ARG A 310 17.56 11.82 -14.81
C ARG A 310 16.52 10.86 -14.21
N VAL A 311 15.92 11.21 -13.08
CA VAL A 311 14.90 10.39 -12.40
C VAL A 311 13.62 11.20 -12.19
N ASN A 312 12.49 10.65 -12.64
CA ASN A 312 11.17 11.16 -12.25
C ASN A 312 10.75 10.50 -10.92
N TRP A 313 10.54 11.33 -9.91
CA TRP A 313 10.16 10.90 -8.58
C TRP A 313 8.66 10.57 -8.46
N ASN A 314 7.81 11.29 -9.18
CA ASN A 314 6.37 11.35 -8.90
C ASN A 314 5.52 10.45 -9.80
N SER A 315 5.96 10.17 -11.02
CA SER A 315 5.22 9.35 -11.99
C SER A 315 5.86 7.98 -12.19
N ALA A 316 5.00 6.98 -12.44
CA ALA A 316 5.41 5.65 -12.89
C ALA A 316 5.92 5.64 -14.34
N THR A 317 5.56 6.65 -15.13
CA THR A 317 5.80 6.71 -16.57
C THR A 317 6.70 7.88 -16.96
N VAL A 318 7.42 7.71 -18.08
CA VAL A 318 8.24 8.75 -18.69
C VAL A 318 7.53 9.26 -19.94
N ALA A 319 7.22 10.55 -19.96
CA ALA A 319 6.61 11.20 -21.13
C ALA A 319 7.61 11.30 -22.31
N ALA A 320 7.10 11.34 -23.53
CA ALA A 320 7.93 11.30 -24.75
C ALA A 320 8.96 12.45 -24.84
N ASN A 321 8.61 13.64 -24.35
CA ASN A 321 9.46 14.83 -24.33
C ASN A 321 10.26 15.00 -23.02
N SER A 322 10.11 14.09 -22.05
CA SER A 322 10.77 14.21 -20.76
C SER A 322 12.25 13.91 -20.87
N THR A 323 13.08 14.75 -20.24
CA THR A 323 14.54 14.60 -20.20
C THR A 323 15.02 13.55 -19.19
N VAL A 324 14.14 13.05 -18.31
CA VAL A 324 14.45 11.98 -17.36
C VAL A 324 14.81 10.68 -18.09
N LEU A 325 15.77 9.93 -17.57
CA LEU A 325 16.15 8.61 -18.07
C LEU A 325 15.15 7.54 -17.63
N THR A 326 14.69 7.64 -16.38
CA THR A 326 13.83 6.62 -15.74
C THR A 326 12.95 7.23 -14.65
N THR A 327 12.22 6.39 -13.92
CA THR A 327 11.40 6.78 -12.77
C THR A 327 11.89 6.08 -11.51
N LEU A 328 11.62 6.63 -10.33
CA LEU A 328 11.97 5.97 -9.07
C LEU A 328 11.27 4.61 -8.93
N GLN A 329 10.02 4.50 -9.39
CA GLN A 329 9.31 3.22 -9.41
C GLN A 329 10.03 2.19 -10.28
N ALA A 330 10.54 2.58 -11.45
CA ALA A 330 11.30 1.68 -12.31
C ALA A 330 12.63 1.26 -11.66
N LEU A 331 13.28 2.16 -10.92
CA LEU A 331 14.47 1.82 -10.14
C LEU A 331 14.16 0.83 -9.01
N GLN A 332 13.03 0.99 -8.31
CA GLN A 332 12.54 0.02 -7.34
C GLN A 332 12.27 -1.34 -8.01
N ASP A 333 11.56 -1.36 -9.14
CA ASP A 333 11.31 -2.57 -9.91
C ASP A 333 12.63 -3.22 -10.37
N MET A 334 13.62 -2.44 -10.83
CA MET A 334 14.96 -2.94 -11.18
C MET A 334 15.68 -3.54 -9.98
N SER A 335 15.65 -2.86 -8.82
CA SER A 335 16.23 -3.32 -7.56
C SER A 335 15.62 -4.66 -7.15
N GLU A 336 14.29 -4.73 -7.12
CA GLU A 336 13.54 -5.96 -6.80
C GLU A 336 13.88 -7.11 -7.75
N ARG A 337 13.97 -6.84 -9.05
CA ARG A 337 14.20 -7.87 -10.07
C ARG A 337 15.65 -8.33 -10.14
N TYR A 338 16.61 -7.45 -9.86
CA TYR A 338 18.02 -7.79 -9.83
C TYR A 338 18.40 -8.49 -8.52
N LEU A 339 18.10 -7.85 -7.38
CA LEU A 339 18.51 -8.31 -6.05
C LEU A 339 17.59 -9.38 -5.47
N GLY A 340 16.37 -9.55 -5.96
CA GLY A 340 15.39 -10.47 -5.37
C GLY A 340 15.78 -11.95 -5.39
N GLN A 341 16.78 -12.36 -6.19
CA GLN A 341 17.36 -13.70 -6.10
C GLN A 341 18.35 -13.84 -4.94
N LYS A 342 19.07 -12.76 -4.61
CA LYS A 342 20.05 -12.72 -3.51
C LYS A 342 19.36 -12.49 -2.16
N PHE A 343 18.37 -11.60 -2.12
CA PHE A 343 17.59 -11.28 -0.93
C PHE A 343 16.10 -11.66 -1.11
N PRO A 344 15.76 -12.94 -1.26
CA PRO A 344 14.37 -13.36 -1.47
C PRO A 344 13.46 -13.02 -0.29
N HIS A 345 14.01 -12.96 0.93
CA HIS A 345 13.29 -12.70 2.17
C HIS A 345 12.91 -11.22 2.37
N TRP A 346 13.47 -10.29 1.58
CA TRP A 346 13.02 -8.88 1.56
C TRP A 346 11.61 -8.75 0.97
N LYS A 347 11.17 -9.74 0.20
CA LYS A 347 9.77 -9.81 -0.22
C LYS A 347 8.94 -10.39 0.92
N PRO A 348 7.74 -9.86 1.15
CA PRO A 348 6.82 -10.51 2.06
C PRO A 348 6.50 -11.92 1.53
N LEU A 349 6.48 -12.89 2.42
CA LEU A 349 6.14 -14.29 2.12
C LEU A 349 4.72 -14.41 1.55
N GLU A 350 3.84 -13.46 1.88
CA GLU A 350 2.48 -13.40 1.37
C GLU A 350 2.17 -12.08 0.70
N LYS A 351 1.37 -12.17 -0.35
CA LYS A 351 0.91 -11.02 -1.10
C LYS A 351 0.00 -10.14 -0.23
N GLY A 352 0.33 -8.86 -0.12
CA GLY A 352 -0.47 -7.86 0.61
C GLY A 352 0.02 -7.55 2.02
N LEU A 353 1.03 -8.27 2.52
CA LEU A 353 1.79 -7.87 3.69
C LEU A 353 2.73 -6.71 3.37
N ILE A 354 2.99 -5.90 4.38
CA ILE A 354 4.08 -4.92 4.35
C ILE A 354 5.40 -5.72 4.45
N PRO A 355 6.44 -5.44 3.63
CA PRO A 355 7.76 -6.07 3.73
C PRO A 355 8.43 -5.77 5.07
N MET A 356 9.13 -6.74 5.68
CA MET A 356 9.93 -6.46 6.90
C MET A 356 11.15 -5.62 6.50
N ARG A 357 11.42 -4.54 7.25
CA ARG A 357 12.65 -3.77 7.01
C ARG A 357 13.84 -4.71 7.21
N PRO A 358 14.72 -4.88 6.22
CA PRO A 358 15.94 -5.65 6.41
C PRO A 358 16.89 -4.96 7.38
N GLU A 359 17.84 -5.71 7.92
CA GLU A 359 18.88 -5.14 8.77
C GLU A 359 19.76 -4.16 7.98
N ASN A 360 20.35 -3.19 8.67
CA ASN A 360 21.12 -2.13 8.00
C ASN A 360 22.32 -2.69 7.23
N GLU A 361 22.96 -3.73 7.74
CA GLU A 361 24.09 -4.42 7.09
C GLU A 361 23.66 -5.06 5.76
N GLU A 362 22.48 -5.69 5.71
CA GLU A 362 21.95 -6.26 4.47
C GLU A 362 21.56 -5.16 3.46
N ILE A 363 20.99 -4.05 3.96
CA ILE A 363 20.68 -2.89 3.12
C ILE A 363 21.96 -2.34 2.49
N GLU A 364 23.04 -2.20 3.26
CA GLU A 364 24.35 -1.76 2.77
C GLU A 364 24.91 -2.71 1.71
N GLU A 365 24.82 -4.02 1.94
CA GLU A 365 25.21 -5.02 0.94
C GLU A 365 24.39 -4.90 -0.35
N GLY A 366 23.07 -4.72 -0.24
CA GLY A 366 22.18 -4.51 -1.38
C GLY A 366 22.50 -3.23 -2.15
N ILE A 367 22.83 -2.14 -1.44
CA ILE A 367 23.28 -0.88 -2.06
C ILE A 367 24.54 -1.12 -2.89
N GLU A 368 25.53 -1.81 -2.33
CA GLU A 368 26.80 -2.05 -3.02
C GLU A 368 26.62 -2.97 -4.24
N GLU A 369 25.81 -4.02 -4.14
CA GLU A 369 25.51 -4.88 -5.30
C GLU A 369 24.74 -4.15 -6.41
N PHE A 370 23.77 -3.31 -6.05
CA PHE A 370 23.01 -2.55 -7.04
C PHE A 370 23.85 -1.41 -7.64
N LYS A 371 24.75 -0.81 -6.85
CA LYS A 371 25.74 0.14 -7.34
C LYS A 371 26.66 -0.49 -8.38
N LYS A 372 27.20 -1.69 -8.12
CA LYS A 372 28.02 -2.43 -9.11
C LYS A 372 27.29 -2.65 -10.44
N LEU A 373 25.99 -2.95 -10.39
CA LEU A 373 25.16 -3.04 -11.60
C LEU A 373 25.15 -1.70 -12.35
N PHE A 374 24.88 -0.60 -11.64
CA PHE A 374 24.81 0.72 -12.24
C PHE A 374 26.15 1.25 -12.76
N ASP A 375 27.26 0.93 -12.09
CA ASP A 375 28.62 1.24 -12.56
C ASP A 375 28.89 0.57 -13.92
N ASN A 376 28.43 -0.69 -14.08
CA ASN A 376 28.55 -1.41 -15.34
C ASN A 376 27.58 -0.87 -16.41
N LEU A 377 26.34 -0.56 -16.05
CA LEU A 377 25.37 0.06 -16.96
C LEU A 377 25.88 1.41 -17.49
N ALA A 378 26.41 2.27 -16.62
CA ALA A 378 26.95 3.58 -17.00
C ALA A 378 28.10 3.49 -18.02
N ASN A 379 28.73 2.32 -18.13
CA ASN A 379 29.80 2.06 -19.09
C ASN A 379 29.31 1.57 -20.46
N LEU A 380 28.01 1.35 -20.65
CA LEU A 380 27.44 1.03 -21.96
C LEU A 380 27.49 2.26 -22.89
N PRO A 381 27.85 2.08 -24.18
CA PRO A 381 27.86 3.16 -25.18
C PRO A 381 26.60 4.03 -25.16
N SER A 382 25.42 3.39 -25.11
CA SER A 382 24.13 4.06 -25.04
C SER A 382 24.01 4.97 -23.83
N TYR A 383 24.58 4.63 -22.67
CA TYR A 383 24.51 5.51 -21.49
C TYR A 383 25.65 6.53 -21.41
N LYS A 384 26.80 6.28 -22.05
CA LYS A 384 27.88 7.27 -22.12
C LYS A 384 27.48 8.52 -22.91
N ILE A 385 26.61 8.38 -23.90
CA ILE A 385 26.14 9.51 -24.72
C ILE A 385 25.34 10.54 -23.89
N LEU A 386 24.82 10.17 -22.72
CA LEU A 386 24.02 11.05 -21.84
C LEU A 386 24.80 12.24 -21.25
N GLU A 387 26.12 12.28 -21.41
CA GLU A 387 26.93 13.45 -21.07
C GLU A 387 26.87 14.54 -22.15
N HIS A 388 26.38 14.21 -23.35
CA HIS A 388 26.33 15.10 -24.50
C HIS A 388 24.94 15.21 -25.14
N GLU A 389 24.06 14.24 -24.90
CA GLU A 389 22.72 14.18 -25.49
C GLU A 389 21.61 14.03 -24.43
N ASP A 390 20.46 14.64 -24.70
CA ASP A 390 19.26 14.50 -23.87
C ASP A 390 18.47 13.23 -24.23
N THR A 391 17.81 12.64 -23.23
CA THR A 391 17.10 11.36 -23.40
C THR A 391 15.95 11.34 -24.43
N PRO A 392 15.22 12.43 -24.75
CA PRO A 392 14.14 12.37 -25.73
C PRO A 392 14.61 11.95 -27.13
N ILE A 393 15.78 12.39 -27.59
CA ILE A 393 16.29 12.06 -28.93
C ILE A 393 16.61 10.56 -29.01
N LEU A 394 17.19 10.02 -27.94
CA LEU A 394 17.55 8.61 -27.84
C LEU A 394 16.31 7.72 -27.69
N ARG A 395 15.24 8.24 -27.07
CA ARG A 395 13.99 7.51 -26.83
C ARG A 395 13.01 7.54 -27.99
N ARG A 396 12.86 8.68 -28.68
CA ARG A 396 11.84 8.87 -29.72
C ARG A 396 11.98 7.84 -30.83
N PHE A 397 10.86 7.45 -31.42
CA PHE A 397 10.88 6.65 -32.64
C PHE A 397 11.30 7.51 -33.83
N SER A 398 11.89 6.87 -34.84
CA SER A 398 12.29 7.52 -36.09
C SER A 398 11.14 8.27 -36.80
N PHE A 399 9.90 7.76 -36.70
CA PHE A 399 8.71 8.36 -37.31
C PHE A 399 8.07 9.49 -36.49
N GLU A 400 8.52 9.72 -35.25
CA GLU A 400 8.01 10.82 -34.42
C GLU A 400 8.63 12.16 -34.84
N LYS A 401 7.98 13.28 -34.50
CA LYS A 401 8.48 14.61 -34.84
C LYS A 401 9.88 14.83 -34.23
N GLY A 402 10.85 15.13 -35.10
CA GLY A 402 12.26 15.29 -34.74
C GLY A 402 13.10 14.03 -34.85
N GLY A 403 12.48 12.87 -35.12
CA GLY A 403 13.16 11.58 -35.21
C GLY A 403 13.80 11.16 -33.88
N GLY A 404 14.31 9.93 -33.85
CA GLY A 404 15.07 9.42 -32.72
C GLY A 404 15.57 8.01 -32.96
N GLU A 405 16.33 7.51 -31.99
CA GLU A 405 16.98 6.20 -32.06
C GLU A 405 16.09 5.03 -31.61
N ALA A 406 14.95 5.33 -30.99
CA ALA A 406 14.05 4.37 -30.38
C ALA A 406 14.75 3.36 -29.46
N ASN A 407 15.76 3.82 -28.74
CA ASN A 407 16.62 2.95 -27.95
C ASN A 407 15.89 2.47 -26.69
N ILE A 408 15.85 1.15 -26.48
CA ILE A 408 15.08 0.55 -25.39
C ILE A 408 15.66 0.88 -24.01
N LEU A 409 16.97 1.15 -23.91
CA LEU A 409 17.62 1.46 -22.64
C LEU A 409 17.15 2.79 -22.03
N PHE A 410 16.39 3.60 -22.79
CA PHE A 410 15.77 4.85 -22.35
C PHE A 410 14.30 4.70 -21.97
N ARG A 411 13.84 3.45 -21.82
CA ARG A 411 12.45 3.12 -21.51
C ARG A 411 12.40 2.27 -20.22
N PRO A 412 11.65 2.69 -19.20
CA PRO A 412 11.55 1.97 -17.92
C PRO A 412 11.29 0.47 -18.02
N VAL A 413 10.35 0.05 -18.88
CA VAL A 413 9.98 -1.36 -19.03
C VAL A 413 11.15 -2.24 -19.47
N ALA A 414 11.99 -1.74 -20.36
CA ALA A 414 13.15 -2.46 -20.87
C ALA A 414 14.30 -2.49 -19.85
N GLN A 415 14.50 -1.39 -19.13
CA GLN A 415 15.48 -1.33 -18.03
C GLN A 415 15.15 -2.36 -16.94
N VAL A 416 13.87 -2.51 -16.58
CA VAL A 416 13.40 -3.54 -15.64
C VAL A 416 13.62 -4.95 -16.19
N ALA A 417 13.31 -5.20 -17.47
CA ALA A 417 13.56 -6.49 -18.11
C ALA A 417 15.06 -6.85 -18.12
N LEU A 418 15.94 -5.88 -18.39
CA LEU A 418 17.38 -6.04 -18.33
C LEU A 418 17.88 -6.35 -16.92
N ALA A 419 17.44 -5.58 -15.92
CA ALA A 419 17.78 -5.85 -14.52
C ALA A 419 17.33 -7.25 -14.07
N GLN A 420 16.14 -7.70 -14.50
CA GLN A 420 15.65 -9.05 -14.21
C GLN A 420 16.50 -10.14 -14.85
N ALA A 421 16.86 -9.98 -16.13
CA ALA A 421 17.72 -10.94 -16.83
C ALA A 421 19.11 -11.02 -16.18
N LEU A 422 19.68 -9.87 -15.83
CA LEU A 422 20.99 -9.79 -15.18
C LEU A 422 20.97 -10.43 -13.78
N GLY A 423 19.94 -10.18 -12.98
CA GLY A 423 19.79 -10.79 -11.66
C GLY A 423 19.73 -12.32 -11.75
N PHE A 424 18.98 -12.85 -12.71
CA PHE A 424 18.93 -14.29 -12.97
C PHE A 424 20.31 -14.85 -13.38
N LEU A 425 20.98 -14.21 -14.33
CA LEU A 425 22.27 -14.70 -14.84
C LEU A 425 23.37 -14.65 -13.78
N VAL A 426 23.43 -13.58 -13.00
CA VAL A 426 24.44 -13.38 -11.96
C VAL A 426 24.17 -14.30 -10.76
N PHE A 427 22.98 -14.22 -10.15
CA PHE A 427 22.73 -14.89 -8.87
C PHE A 427 22.24 -16.33 -9.01
N LYS A 428 21.50 -16.66 -10.07
CA LYS A 428 20.96 -18.02 -10.26
C LYS A 428 21.81 -18.90 -11.17
N LYS A 429 22.44 -18.33 -12.21
CA LYS A 429 23.37 -19.05 -13.09
C LYS A 429 24.84 -18.89 -12.69
N GLY A 430 25.17 -18.02 -11.73
CA GLY A 430 26.53 -17.83 -11.23
C GLY A 430 27.48 -17.19 -12.25
N LEU A 431 26.96 -16.52 -13.29
CA LEU A 431 27.79 -15.91 -14.31
C LEU A 431 28.42 -14.61 -13.81
N SER A 432 29.68 -14.37 -14.18
CA SER A 432 30.39 -13.14 -13.83
C SER A 432 29.74 -11.93 -14.50
N ILE A 433 29.38 -10.92 -13.70
CA ILE A 433 28.82 -9.65 -14.19
C ILE A 433 29.72 -9.00 -15.24
N THR A 434 31.04 -9.02 -15.03
CA THR A 434 32.02 -8.47 -15.98
C THR A 434 31.98 -9.17 -17.34
N SER A 435 31.81 -10.49 -17.35
CA SER A 435 31.69 -11.27 -18.60
C SER A 435 30.41 -10.94 -19.35
N ILE A 436 29.29 -10.81 -18.64
CA ILE A 436 28.00 -10.44 -19.23
C ILE A 436 28.07 -9.03 -19.82
N PHE A 437 28.63 -8.07 -19.08
CA PHE A 437 28.75 -6.70 -19.56
C PHE A 437 29.73 -6.53 -20.72
N LYS A 438 30.72 -7.42 -20.88
CA LYS A 438 31.53 -7.47 -22.11
C LYS A 438 30.67 -7.81 -23.34
N LYS A 439 29.77 -8.79 -23.21
CA LYS A 439 28.80 -9.16 -24.27
C LYS A 439 27.81 -8.03 -24.55
N LEU A 440 27.22 -7.46 -23.49
CA LEU A 440 26.28 -6.35 -23.61
C LEU A 440 26.90 -5.12 -24.28
N ARG A 441 28.15 -4.78 -23.95
CA ARG A 441 28.84 -3.64 -24.57
C ARG A 441 29.01 -3.85 -26.07
N LYS A 442 29.37 -5.05 -26.51
CA LYS A 442 29.47 -5.41 -27.94
C LYS A 442 28.09 -5.34 -28.60
N PHE A 443 27.07 -5.88 -27.96
CA PHE A 443 25.69 -5.85 -28.46
C PHE A 443 25.18 -4.42 -28.62
N ASP A 444 25.44 -3.55 -27.64
CA ASP A 444 25.09 -2.13 -27.68
C ASP A 444 25.83 -1.39 -28.80
N GLN A 445 27.15 -1.61 -28.95
CA GLN A 445 27.96 -1.04 -30.05
C GLN A 445 27.45 -1.43 -31.43
N GLN A 446 26.84 -2.61 -31.55
CA GLN A 446 26.26 -3.11 -32.81
C GLN A 446 24.82 -2.64 -33.02
N GLY A 447 24.30 -1.75 -32.18
CA GLY A 447 22.94 -1.21 -32.28
C GLY A 447 21.87 -2.14 -31.72
N GLY A 448 22.23 -3.15 -30.94
CA GLY A 448 21.31 -4.17 -30.42
C GLY A 448 20.19 -3.62 -29.52
N PHE A 449 20.34 -2.41 -28.97
CA PHE A 449 19.31 -1.73 -28.19
C PHE A 449 18.54 -0.63 -28.95
N THR A 450 19.00 -0.27 -30.14
CA THR A 450 18.49 0.82 -30.98
C THR A 450 17.52 0.29 -32.03
N GLY A 451 16.64 1.15 -32.54
CA GLY A 451 15.77 0.85 -33.68
C GLY A 451 14.73 -0.21 -33.37
N MET A 452 14.14 -0.21 -32.16
CA MET A 452 13.17 -1.22 -31.72
C MET A 452 11.93 -1.35 -32.62
N GLU A 453 11.66 -0.34 -33.44
CA GLU A 453 10.56 -0.29 -34.41
C GLU A 453 10.87 -0.97 -35.74
N TYR A 454 12.11 -1.39 -35.98
CA TYR A 454 12.50 -2.06 -37.21
C TYR A 454 12.46 -3.59 -37.08
N PRO A 455 12.04 -4.34 -38.12
CA PRO A 455 12.01 -5.80 -38.08
C PRO A 455 13.34 -6.45 -37.69
N GLN A 456 14.47 -5.86 -38.07
CA GLN A 456 15.81 -6.36 -37.73
C GLN A 456 16.06 -6.37 -36.21
N SER A 457 15.33 -5.55 -35.47
CA SER A 457 15.43 -5.50 -34.02
C SER A 457 14.78 -6.71 -33.36
N LEU A 458 15.47 -7.24 -32.35
CA LEU A 458 14.93 -8.26 -31.44
C LEU A 458 13.66 -7.79 -30.72
N TRP A 459 13.50 -6.48 -30.57
CA TRP A 459 12.44 -5.87 -29.80
C TRP A 459 11.15 -5.64 -30.59
N TYR A 460 11.18 -5.81 -31.91
CA TYR A 460 10.03 -5.68 -32.80
C TYR A 460 8.99 -6.76 -32.51
N GLY A 461 7.74 -6.37 -32.26
CA GLY A 461 6.66 -7.25 -31.80
C GLY A 461 6.73 -7.63 -30.32
N VAL A 462 7.91 -7.46 -29.69
CA VAL A 462 8.13 -7.80 -28.28
C VAL A 462 7.87 -6.58 -27.39
N LEU A 463 8.74 -5.57 -27.47
CA LEU A 463 8.61 -4.31 -26.73
C LEU A 463 8.05 -3.18 -27.59
N TYR A 464 7.96 -3.38 -28.90
CA TYR A 464 7.29 -2.49 -29.85
C TYR A 464 6.07 -3.19 -30.45
N ASP A 465 4.91 -2.55 -30.37
CA ASP A 465 3.68 -2.98 -31.05
C ASP A 465 3.64 -2.29 -32.42
N PRO A 466 3.87 -3.01 -33.54
CA PRO A 466 3.88 -2.43 -34.88
C PRO A 466 2.50 -2.02 -35.38
N ASN A 467 1.42 -2.64 -34.87
CA ASN A 467 0.05 -2.25 -35.23
C ASN A 467 -0.29 -0.90 -34.62
N LYS A 468 -0.03 -0.75 -33.32
CA LYS A 468 -0.37 0.47 -32.57
C LYS A 468 0.73 1.52 -32.59
N LYS A 469 1.87 1.22 -33.21
CA LYS A 469 3.07 2.07 -33.31
C LYS A 469 3.50 2.64 -31.95
N ARG A 470 3.54 1.79 -30.92
CA ARG A 470 3.84 2.21 -29.54
C ARG A 470 4.59 1.15 -28.77
N VAL A 471 5.09 1.52 -27.59
CA VAL A 471 5.72 0.57 -26.66
C VAL A 471 4.70 -0.44 -26.14
N GLN A 472 5.09 -1.71 -26.11
CA GLN A 472 4.32 -2.84 -25.60
C GLN A 472 4.86 -3.31 -24.24
N VAL A 473 4.20 -2.90 -23.16
CA VAL A 473 4.64 -3.24 -21.79
C VAL A 473 4.43 -4.74 -21.47
N SER A 474 3.43 -5.39 -22.07
CA SER A 474 3.13 -6.81 -21.89
C SER A 474 4.22 -7.75 -22.41
N GLY A 475 5.13 -7.27 -23.25
CA GLY A 475 6.26 -8.07 -23.76
C GLY A 475 7.46 -8.14 -22.83
N LYS A 476 7.42 -7.50 -21.65
CA LYS A 476 8.53 -7.44 -20.69
C LYS A 476 9.04 -8.84 -20.28
N GLU A 477 8.13 -9.78 -19.98
CA GLU A 477 8.51 -11.16 -19.63
C GLU A 477 9.25 -11.86 -20.78
N LEU A 478 8.78 -11.69 -22.02
CA LEU A 478 9.43 -12.26 -23.20
C LEU A 478 10.79 -11.59 -23.44
N ALA A 479 10.88 -10.26 -23.35
CA ALA A 479 12.14 -9.53 -23.47
C ALA A 479 13.18 -10.01 -22.43
N THR A 480 12.73 -10.27 -21.20
CA THR A 480 13.58 -10.83 -20.14
C THR A 480 14.13 -12.21 -20.54
N LYS A 481 13.28 -13.13 -21.02
CA LYS A 481 13.71 -14.46 -21.46
C LYS A 481 14.66 -14.39 -22.65
N LEU A 482 14.42 -13.49 -23.59
CA LEU A 482 15.31 -13.27 -24.74
C LEU A 482 16.69 -12.74 -24.29
N LEU A 483 16.72 -11.80 -23.34
CA LEU A 483 17.96 -11.29 -22.75
C LEU A 483 18.75 -12.41 -22.04
N ILE A 484 18.07 -13.25 -21.26
CA ILE A 484 18.69 -14.44 -20.63
C ILE A 484 19.29 -15.35 -21.69
N TYR A 485 18.53 -15.65 -22.76
CA TYR A 485 18.98 -16.51 -23.85
C TYR A 485 20.18 -15.94 -24.60
N ILE A 486 20.15 -14.68 -25.04
CA ILE A 486 21.26 -14.13 -25.84
C ILE A 486 22.54 -13.94 -25.01
N LEU A 487 22.44 -13.77 -23.68
CA LEU A 487 23.61 -13.56 -22.83
C LEU A 487 24.19 -14.87 -22.26
N GLY A 488 23.31 -15.79 -21.85
CA GLY A 488 23.68 -17.01 -21.14
C GLY A 488 23.35 -18.33 -21.84
N GLY A 489 22.57 -18.30 -22.92
CA GLY A 489 22.06 -19.50 -23.58
C GLY A 489 20.95 -20.23 -22.80
N ILE A 490 20.32 -21.20 -23.44
CA ILE A 490 19.36 -22.13 -22.84
C ILE A 490 19.71 -23.54 -23.34
N GLU A 491 20.07 -24.43 -22.42
CA GLU A 491 20.44 -25.82 -22.73
C GLU A 491 19.20 -26.71 -22.96
N ASP A 492 18.12 -26.45 -22.22
CA ASP A 492 16.90 -27.21 -22.34
C ASP A 492 16.22 -26.96 -23.70
N SER A 493 16.11 -28.03 -24.48
CA SER A 493 15.57 -27.96 -25.85
C SER A 493 14.09 -27.56 -25.89
N MET A 494 13.31 -27.89 -24.86
CA MET A 494 11.89 -27.56 -24.77
C MET A 494 11.71 -26.08 -24.44
N GLU A 495 12.42 -25.57 -23.44
CA GLU A 495 12.43 -24.15 -23.07
C GLU A 495 12.89 -23.27 -24.25
N ARG A 496 13.90 -23.74 -25.00
CA ARG A 496 14.35 -23.06 -26.22
C ARG A 496 13.28 -23.06 -27.32
N ALA A 497 12.57 -24.17 -27.50
CA ALA A 497 11.49 -24.28 -28.48
C ALA A 497 10.28 -23.39 -28.11
N GLU A 498 9.93 -23.33 -26.83
CA GLU A 498 8.89 -22.45 -26.30
C GLU A 498 9.24 -20.98 -26.49
N LEU A 499 10.49 -20.59 -26.20
CA LEU A 499 10.97 -19.23 -26.42
C LEU A 499 10.91 -18.83 -27.89
N ARG A 500 11.33 -19.73 -28.80
CA ARG A 500 11.22 -19.53 -30.25
C ARG A 500 9.77 -19.31 -30.67
N LYS A 501 8.85 -20.15 -30.19
CA LYS A 501 7.42 -20.03 -30.50
C LYS A 501 6.84 -18.71 -29.96
N ALA A 502 7.21 -18.32 -28.74
CA ALA A 502 6.77 -17.07 -28.14
C ALA A 502 7.26 -15.84 -28.92
N LEU A 503 8.54 -15.84 -29.36
CA LEU A 503 9.08 -14.78 -30.21
C LEU A 503 8.36 -14.71 -31.56
N ALA A 504 8.17 -15.85 -32.24
CA ALA A 504 7.47 -15.88 -33.52
C ALA A 504 6.05 -15.33 -33.39
N ASN A 505 5.30 -15.77 -32.37
CA ASN A 505 3.95 -15.26 -32.09
C ASN A 505 3.94 -13.75 -31.80
N ALA A 506 4.92 -13.24 -31.04
CA ALA A 506 5.02 -11.81 -30.76
C ALA A 506 5.28 -10.97 -32.03
N ARG A 507 5.92 -11.57 -33.03
CA ARG A 507 6.20 -10.97 -34.35
C ARG A 507 5.09 -11.23 -35.38
N THR A 508 3.99 -11.86 -34.99
CA THR A 508 2.82 -12.05 -35.85
C THR A 508 1.88 -10.86 -35.75
N VAL A 509 1.60 -10.26 -36.90
CA VAL A 509 0.80 -9.06 -37.07
C VAL A 509 -0.29 -9.39 -38.09
N GLU A 510 -1.57 -9.28 -37.72
CA GLU A 510 -2.71 -9.57 -38.62
C GLU A 510 -2.59 -10.93 -39.34
N ASN A 511 -2.23 -11.98 -38.58
CA ASN A 511 -1.97 -13.35 -39.06
C ASN A 511 -0.76 -13.52 -40.00
N LYS A 512 0.09 -12.50 -40.16
CA LYS A 512 1.35 -12.59 -40.91
C LYS A 512 2.53 -12.49 -39.97
N THR A 513 3.44 -13.46 -40.01
CA THR A 513 4.63 -13.47 -39.15
C THR A 513 5.80 -12.82 -39.87
N ILE A 514 6.48 -11.89 -39.19
CA ILE A 514 7.58 -11.10 -39.79
C ILE A 514 8.93 -11.63 -39.30
N SER A 515 9.79 -12.01 -40.25
CA SER A 515 11.18 -12.44 -40.00
C SER A 515 12.08 -11.28 -39.57
N PHE A 516 13.33 -11.56 -39.20
CA PHE A 516 14.31 -10.50 -38.90
C PHE A 516 14.69 -9.66 -40.12
N ASP A 517 14.54 -10.19 -41.33
CA ASP A 517 14.80 -9.45 -42.57
C ASP A 517 13.63 -8.56 -43.00
N GLY A 518 12.47 -8.69 -42.33
CA GLY A 518 11.24 -7.95 -42.64
C GLY A 518 10.28 -8.69 -43.58
N GLU A 519 10.66 -9.88 -44.04
CA GLU A 519 9.84 -10.72 -44.93
C GLU A 519 8.77 -11.51 -44.16
N PHE A 520 7.65 -11.80 -44.82
CA PHE A 520 6.60 -12.65 -44.28
C PHE A 520 7.00 -14.13 -44.38
N VAL A 521 6.94 -14.83 -43.25
CA VAL A 521 7.41 -16.22 -43.11
C VAL A 521 6.46 -17.05 -42.26
N GLU A 522 6.64 -18.37 -42.29
CA GLU A 522 5.96 -19.28 -41.36
C GLU A 522 6.50 -19.11 -39.93
N LEU A 523 5.69 -19.40 -38.91
CA LEU A 523 6.08 -19.26 -37.49
C LEU A 523 7.41 -19.96 -37.15
N LYS A 524 7.69 -21.10 -37.78
CA LYS A 524 8.89 -21.90 -37.53
C LYS A 524 10.17 -21.28 -38.11
N GLU A 525 10.05 -20.38 -39.08
CA GLU A 525 11.15 -19.83 -39.88
C GLU A 525 11.75 -18.56 -39.27
N VAL A 526 11.07 -17.91 -38.31
CA VAL A 526 11.59 -16.75 -37.57
C VAL A 526 12.90 -17.07 -36.84
N GLY A 527 13.02 -18.27 -36.28
CA GLY A 527 14.19 -18.70 -35.54
C GLY A 527 14.40 -17.95 -34.20
N LEU A 528 15.62 -18.06 -33.68
CA LEU A 528 16.11 -17.30 -32.54
C LEU A 528 17.44 -16.64 -32.93
N PRO A 529 17.78 -15.47 -32.38
CA PRO A 529 19.10 -14.87 -32.60
C PRO A 529 20.23 -15.77 -32.08
N ALA A 530 21.45 -15.48 -32.52
CA ALA A 530 22.64 -16.11 -31.96
C ALA A 530 22.86 -15.71 -30.50
N VAL A 531 23.46 -16.61 -29.71
CA VAL A 531 23.95 -16.30 -28.37
C VAL A 531 25.25 -15.48 -28.52
N LEU A 532 25.41 -14.45 -27.68
CA LEU A 532 26.48 -13.45 -27.73
C LEU A 532 27.82 -13.92 -27.15
#